data_AF-A0A5Q4FNU6-F1
#
_entry.id   AF-A0A5Q4FNU6-F1
#
_cell.length_a   1.000
_cell.length_b   1.000
_cell.length_c   1.000
_cell.angle_alpha   90.00
_cell.angle_beta   90.00
_cell.angle_gamma   90.00
#
_symmetry.space_group_name_H-M   'P 1'
#
loop_
_entity.id
_entity.type
_entity.pdbx_description
1 polymer ?
#
loop_
_entity_poly.entity_id
_entity_poly.type
_entity_poly.pdbx_seq_one_letter_code
_entity_poly.pdbx_strand_id
1 'polypeptide(L)'
;MGTGHSIDTPIRVAPYGIDSVISIVDDLLVERIRKYYAGEYGLPFESIPRNAEDGRARRITAYLNTVDEIVRQKFEALCNEPFFSENEKAKYFEMLPDASTLRNGWEQLKAMAPTVDREALEQKLTSMMRPGAIDVNIMTKLDRLLNSSGGQPMSTEFSDANAAFRGFAMSNVRGSVVLSAGFNPRLFAYMGEFRDFYRDSAGELKKKIILKVSDFRSALIQGKFLAKKGLEISEFRIESGLNCGGHA
;
A
#
# COMPACT_ATOMS: atom_id res chain seq x y z
N MET A 1 -4.57 -3.22 18.10
CA MET A 1 -5.39 -2.63 17.01
C MET A 1 -6.00 -3.76 16.21
N GLY A 2 -7.33 -3.81 16.10
CA GLY A 2 -8.04 -4.78 15.27
C GLY A 2 -7.69 -4.68 13.77
N THR A 3 -7.94 -5.76 13.03
CA THR A 3 -7.66 -5.89 11.58
C THR A 3 -8.37 -4.85 10.71
N GLY A 4 -9.44 -4.21 11.21
CA GLY A 4 -10.25 -3.27 10.44
C GLY A 4 -9.91 -1.78 10.56
N HIS A 5 -9.06 -1.35 11.50
CA HIS A 5 -8.91 0.10 11.75
C HIS A 5 -8.18 0.86 10.64
N SER A 6 -7.27 0.20 9.91
CA SER A 6 -6.52 0.84 8.83
C SER A 6 -7.03 0.49 7.44
N ILE A 7 -8.13 -0.27 7.35
CA ILE A 7 -8.54 -0.91 6.10
C ILE A 7 -8.80 0.12 5.00
N ASP A 8 -9.53 1.18 5.32
CA ASP A 8 -9.94 2.26 4.41
C ASP A 8 -9.13 3.55 4.60
N THR A 9 -8.12 3.54 5.47
CA THR A 9 -7.29 4.72 5.75
C THR A 9 -6.71 5.37 4.49
N PRO A 10 -6.16 4.61 3.51
CA PRO A 10 -5.62 5.25 2.31
C PRO A 10 -6.66 6.06 1.54
N ILE A 11 -7.92 5.64 1.49
CA ILE A 11 -9.01 6.40 0.84
C ILE A 11 -9.18 7.79 1.48
N ARG A 12 -8.93 7.89 2.79
CA ARG A 12 -9.07 9.15 3.54
C ARG A 12 -7.84 10.05 3.43
N VAL A 13 -6.64 9.48 3.49
CA VAL A 13 -5.41 10.28 3.71
C VAL A 13 -4.44 10.31 2.52
N ALA A 14 -4.46 9.29 1.65
CA ALA A 14 -3.56 9.25 0.50
C ALA A 14 -3.77 10.41 -0.49
N PRO A 15 -4.99 10.92 -0.75
CA PRO A 15 -5.14 12.12 -1.58
C PRO A 15 -4.36 13.34 -1.07
N TYR A 16 -4.05 13.39 0.23
CA TYR A 16 -3.27 14.47 0.85
C TYR A 16 -1.76 14.19 0.93
N GLY A 17 -1.27 13.17 0.22
CA GLY A 17 0.16 12.83 0.23
C GLY A 17 0.63 12.05 1.46
N ILE A 18 -0.30 11.50 2.27
CA ILE A 18 0.03 10.79 3.51
C ILE A 18 0.04 9.29 3.25
N ASP A 19 1.20 8.66 3.48
CA ASP A 19 1.38 7.21 3.38
C ASP A 19 0.58 6.49 4.47
N SER A 20 0.00 5.33 4.14
CA SER A 20 -0.72 4.52 5.11
C SER A 20 -0.67 3.03 4.80
N VAL A 21 -0.84 2.20 5.83
CA VAL A 21 -0.65 0.75 5.76
C VAL A 21 -1.96 0.01 6.04
N ILE A 22 -2.44 -0.78 5.08
CA ILE A 22 -3.62 -1.64 5.23
C ILE A 22 -3.21 -3.02 5.77
N SER A 23 -3.87 -3.52 6.81
CA SER A 23 -3.77 -4.94 7.17
C SER A 23 -4.64 -5.79 6.22
N ILE A 24 -4.01 -6.65 5.42
CA ILE A 24 -4.70 -7.51 4.43
C ILE A 24 -4.87 -8.96 4.91
N VAL A 25 -4.88 -9.16 6.23
CA VAL A 25 -4.95 -10.50 6.85
C VAL A 25 -6.37 -11.10 6.77
N ASP A 26 -7.41 -10.27 6.89
CA ASP A 26 -8.80 -10.72 6.84
C ASP A 26 -9.42 -10.43 5.46
N ASP A 27 -9.36 -11.41 4.57
CA ASP A 27 -9.82 -11.26 3.20
C ASP A 27 -11.36 -11.21 3.05
N LEU A 28 -12.11 -11.65 4.07
CA LEU A 28 -13.57 -11.51 4.07
C LEU A 28 -13.99 -10.12 4.53
N LEU A 29 -13.20 -9.48 5.39
CA LEU A 29 -13.38 -8.08 5.72
C LEU A 29 -13.06 -7.19 4.51
N VAL A 30 -11.94 -7.40 3.80
CA VAL A 30 -11.61 -6.56 2.63
C VAL A 30 -12.69 -6.62 1.55
N GLU A 31 -13.33 -7.78 1.34
CA GLU A 31 -14.42 -7.92 0.36
C GLU A 31 -15.69 -7.17 0.77
N ARG A 32 -16.03 -7.17 2.07
CA ARG A 32 -17.16 -6.38 2.59
C ARG A 32 -16.93 -4.88 2.43
N ILE A 33 -15.71 -4.43 2.73
CA ILE A 33 -15.31 -3.03 2.55
C ILE A 33 -15.27 -2.66 1.06
N ARG A 34 -14.75 -3.55 0.20
CA ARG A 34 -14.78 -3.38 -1.26
C ARG A 34 -16.20 -3.18 -1.77
N LYS A 35 -17.16 -3.99 -1.31
CA LYS A 35 -18.57 -3.86 -1.69
C LYS A 35 -19.15 -2.49 -1.33
N TYR A 36 -18.87 -2.04 -0.11
CA TYR A 36 -19.31 -0.72 0.37
C TYR A 36 -18.75 0.40 -0.53
N TYR A 37 -17.43 0.47 -0.67
CA TYR A 37 -16.79 1.55 -1.42
C TYR A 37 -17.04 1.50 -2.92
N ALA A 38 -17.18 0.30 -3.51
CA ALA A 38 -17.56 0.19 -4.90
C ALA A 38 -18.97 0.77 -5.14
N GLY A 39 -19.90 0.56 -4.20
CA GLY A 39 -21.22 1.18 -4.25
C GLY A 39 -21.16 2.72 -4.12
N GLU A 40 -20.43 3.22 -3.13
CA GLU A 40 -20.29 4.67 -2.86
C GLU A 40 -19.67 5.44 -4.03
N TYR A 41 -18.73 4.83 -4.76
CA TYR A 41 -18.00 5.46 -5.88
C TYR A 41 -18.48 4.99 -7.26
N GLY A 42 -19.56 4.21 -7.34
CA GLY A 42 -20.11 3.73 -8.62
C GLY A 42 -19.15 2.83 -9.41
N LEU A 43 -18.26 2.10 -8.74
CA LEU A 43 -17.29 1.20 -9.37
C LEU A 43 -17.90 -0.19 -9.64
N PRO A 44 -17.44 -0.90 -10.70
CA PRO A 44 -17.88 -2.27 -10.96
C PRO A 44 -17.60 -3.21 -9.78
N PHE A 45 -18.61 -3.99 -9.40
CA PHE A 45 -18.49 -4.95 -8.31
C PHE A 45 -19.10 -6.30 -8.70
N GLU A 46 -18.25 -7.30 -8.83
CA GLU A 46 -18.64 -8.71 -8.84
C GLU A 46 -18.13 -9.37 -7.55
N SER A 47 -19.00 -10.04 -6.80
CA SER A 47 -18.62 -10.65 -5.52
C SER A 47 -17.73 -11.87 -5.75
N ILE A 48 -16.69 -12.03 -4.92
CA ILE A 48 -15.81 -13.20 -4.94
C ILE A 48 -16.18 -14.12 -3.76
N PRO A 49 -16.88 -15.25 -4.01
CA PRO A 49 -17.38 -16.13 -2.96
C PRO A 49 -16.28 -16.67 -2.05
N ARG A 50 -16.63 -16.95 -0.78
CA ARG A 50 -15.69 -17.49 0.22
C ARG A 50 -14.96 -18.75 -0.25
N ASN A 51 -15.66 -19.61 -0.98
CA ASN A 51 -15.17 -20.88 -1.52
C ASN A 51 -14.62 -20.77 -2.95
N ALA A 52 -14.47 -19.56 -3.50
CA ALA A 52 -13.86 -19.37 -4.80
C ALA A 52 -12.43 -19.91 -4.79
N GLU A 53 -12.05 -20.55 -5.90
CA GLU A 53 -10.66 -20.89 -6.16
C GLU A 53 -9.79 -19.62 -6.12
N ASP A 54 -8.69 -19.72 -5.40
CA ASP A 54 -7.80 -18.60 -5.05
C ASP A 54 -8.54 -17.37 -4.49
N GLY A 55 -9.66 -17.60 -3.78
CA GLY A 55 -10.59 -16.54 -3.39
C GLY A 55 -9.93 -15.44 -2.55
N ARG A 56 -8.98 -15.79 -1.67
CA ARG A 56 -8.27 -14.82 -0.82
C ARG A 56 -7.43 -13.85 -1.66
N ALA A 57 -6.55 -14.37 -2.53
CA ALA A 57 -5.70 -13.51 -3.33
C ALA A 57 -6.56 -12.63 -4.26
N ARG A 58 -7.58 -13.22 -4.88
CA ARG A 58 -8.53 -12.48 -5.75
C ARG A 58 -9.26 -11.36 -5.01
N ARG A 59 -9.77 -11.60 -3.79
CA ARG A 59 -10.43 -10.58 -2.96
C ARG A 59 -9.48 -9.44 -2.61
N ILE A 60 -8.25 -9.76 -2.20
CA ILE A 60 -7.23 -8.77 -1.85
C ILE A 60 -6.82 -7.96 -3.07
N THR A 61 -6.56 -8.59 -4.22
CA THR A 61 -6.26 -7.89 -5.48
C THR A 61 -7.37 -6.93 -5.88
N ALA A 62 -8.63 -7.42 -5.92
CA ALA A 62 -9.78 -6.61 -6.31
C ALA A 62 -9.99 -5.44 -5.34
N TYR A 63 -9.79 -5.67 -4.05
CA TYR A 63 -9.89 -4.65 -3.03
C TYR A 63 -8.84 -3.55 -3.20
N LEU A 64 -7.56 -3.93 -3.30
CA LEU A 64 -6.48 -2.97 -3.47
C LEU A 64 -6.61 -2.15 -4.75
N ASN A 65 -7.07 -2.77 -5.85
CA ASN A 65 -7.38 -2.06 -7.09
C ASN A 65 -8.54 -1.07 -6.92
N THR A 66 -9.55 -1.41 -6.11
CA THR A 66 -10.67 -0.49 -5.79
C THR A 66 -10.15 0.70 -4.98
N VAL A 67 -9.30 0.47 -3.98
CA VAL A 67 -8.69 1.53 -3.18
C VAL A 67 -7.81 2.45 -4.05
N ASP A 68 -6.96 1.87 -4.89
CA ASP A 68 -6.09 2.60 -5.83
C ASP A 68 -6.90 3.51 -6.76
N GLU A 69 -7.98 2.99 -7.34
CA GLU A 69 -8.87 3.74 -8.23
C GLU A 69 -9.56 4.90 -7.49
N ILE A 70 -10.06 4.67 -6.28
CA ILE A 70 -10.69 5.73 -5.46
C ILE A 70 -9.67 6.82 -5.11
N VAL A 71 -8.47 6.44 -4.67
CA VAL A 71 -7.40 7.40 -4.34
C VAL A 71 -7.03 8.20 -5.58
N ARG A 72 -6.90 7.57 -6.74
CA ARG A 72 -6.62 8.23 -8.01
C ARG A 72 -7.70 9.26 -8.37
N GLN A 73 -8.98 8.87 -8.33
CA GLN A 73 -10.09 9.78 -8.61
C GLN A 73 -10.10 11.00 -7.67
N LYS A 74 -9.94 10.77 -6.36
CA LYS A 74 -9.91 11.85 -5.37
C LYS A 74 -8.70 12.76 -5.54
N PHE A 75 -7.54 12.19 -5.84
CA PHE A 75 -6.31 12.95 -6.06
C PHE A 75 -6.38 13.77 -7.35
N GLU A 76 -6.91 13.23 -8.44
CA GLU A 76 -7.13 13.97 -9.69
C GLU A 76 -8.11 15.13 -9.50
N ALA A 77 -9.22 14.92 -8.78
CA ALA A 77 -10.15 15.99 -8.42
C ALA A 77 -9.45 17.09 -7.61
N LEU A 78 -8.67 16.71 -6.60
CA LEU A 78 -7.89 17.64 -5.78
C LEU A 78 -6.86 18.43 -6.62
N CYS A 79 -6.18 17.80 -7.56
CA CYS A 79 -5.23 18.49 -8.45
C CYS A 79 -5.90 19.55 -9.34
N ASN A 80 -7.17 19.36 -9.71
CA ASN A 80 -7.94 20.26 -10.58
C ASN A 80 -8.59 21.45 -9.83
N GLU A 81 -8.56 21.44 -8.50
CA GLU A 81 -9.04 22.55 -7.68
C GLU A 81 -8.17 23.82 -7.86
N PRO A 82 -8.75 25.03 -7.71
CA PRO A 82 -8.02 26.28 -7.77
C PRO A 82 -7.08 26.45 -6.55
N PHE A 83 -5.97 27.17 -6.74
CA PHE A 83 -4.96 27.40 -5.69
C PHE A 83 -5.32 28.47 -4.65
N PHE A 84 -6.21 29.40 -5.01
CA PHE A 84 -6.50 30.60 -4.21
C PHE A 84 -7.89 30.52 -3.54
N SER A 85 -8.42 29.32 -3.34
CA SER A 85 -9.69 29.07 -2.66
C SER A 85 -9.46 28.17 -1.45
N GLU A 86 -10.28 28.32 -0.41
CA GLU A 86 -10.29 27.41 0.73
C GLU A 86 -10.96 26.09 0.34
N ASN A 87 -10.16 25.14 -0.13
CA ASN A 87 -10.61 23.84 -0.64
C ASN A 87 -9.63 22.72 -0.27
N GLU A 88 -9.88 21.51 -0.79
CA GLU A 88 -9.05 20.33 -0.51
C GLU A 88 -7.62 20.45 -1.03
N LYS A 89 -7.36 21.26 -2.06
CA LYS A 89 -6.01 21.54 -2.55
C LYS A 89 -5.24 22.46 -1.62
N ALA A 90 -5.87 23.51 -1.09
CA ALA A 90 -5.24 24.32 -0.04
C ALA A 90 -4.86 23.45 1.18
N LYS A 91 -5.78 22.60 1.62
CA LYS A 91 -5.55 21.64 2.71
C LYS A 91 -4.39 20.67 2.44
N TYR A 92 -4.22 20.19 1.20
CA TYR A 92 -3.05 19.40 0.80
C TYR A 92 -1.75 20.13 1.14
N PHE A 93 -1.62 21.39 0.73
CA PHE A 93 -0.40 22.17 0.96
C PHE A 93 -0.21 22.54 2.43
N GLU A 94 -1.29 22.78 3.18
CA GLU A 94 -1.25 23.06 4.62
C GLU A 94 -0.77 21.87 5.44
N MET A 95 -1.12 20.64 5.03
CA MET A 95 -0.70 19.41 5.72
C MET A 95 0.76 19.05 5.49
N LEU A 96 1.42 19.64 4.49
CA LEU A 96 2.84 19.38 4.23
C LEU A 96 3.72 19.98 5.33
N PRO A 97 4.87 19.37 5.65
CA PRO A 97 5.85 19.95 6.58
C PRO A 97 6.30 21.35 6.12
N ASP A 98 6.61 22.25 7.07
CA ASP A 98 7.05 23.62 6.77
C ASP A 98 8.31 23.65 5.89
N ALA A 99 9.21 22.67 6.04
CA ALA A 99 10.42 22.54 5.23
C ALA A 99 10.17 22.01 3.80
N SER A 100 8.93 21.63 3.45
CA SER A 100 8.61 21.05 2.15
C SER A 100 8.75 22.07 1.02
N THR A 101 9.46 21.68 -0.05
CA THR A 101 9.58 22.49 -1.27
C THR A 101 8.21 22.84 -1.87
N LEU A 102 7.26 21.90 -1.83
CA LEU A 102 5.90 22.12 -2.34
C LEU A 102 5.16 23.18 -1.51
N ARG A 103 5.27 23.12 -0.18
CA ARG A 103 4.62 24.09 0.70
C ARG A 103 5.22 25.49 0.54
N ASN A 104 6.55 25.58 0.53
CA ASN A 104 7.25 26.86 0.31
C ASN A 104 6.90 27.47 -1.05
N GLY A 105 6.80 26.66 -2.09
CA GLY A 105 6.39 27.13 -3.41
C GLY A 105 4.92 27.60 -3.44
N TRP A 106 4.03 26.98 -2.68
CA TRP A 106 2.64 27.43 -2.53
C TRP A 106 2.52 28.76 -1.76
N GLU A 107 3.29 28.95 -0.69
CA GLU A 107 3.36 30.24 0.01
C GLU A 107 3.89 31.35 -0.90
N GLN A 108 4.93 31.06 -1.70
CA GLN A 108 5.42 31.99 -2.72
C GLN A 108 4.32 32.32 -3.74
N LEU A 109 3.61 31.30 -4.24
CA LEU A 109 2.53 31.46 -5.20
C LEU A 109 1.44 32.43 -4.68
N LYS A 110 1.05 32.31 -3.41
CA LYS A 110 0.05 33.19 -2.78
C LYS A 110 0.47 34.66 -2.73
N ALA A 111 1.78 34.94 -2.69
CA ALA A 111 2.32 36.30 -2.69
C ALA A 111 2.51 36.89 -4.10
N MET A 112 2.30 36.12 -5.18
CA MET A 112 2.53 36.55 -6.56
C MET A 112 1.30 37.25 -7.17
N ALA A 113 1.55 38.31 -7.92
CA ALA A 113 0.55 38.93 -8.80
C ALA A 113 0.14 37.98 -9.95
N PRO A 114 -1.05 38.14 -10.54
CA PRO A 114 -1.52 37.31 -11.67
C PRO A 114 -0.70 37.57 -12.94
N THR A 115 0.40 36.85 -13.09
CA THR A 115 1.34 36.93 -14.21
C THR A 115 1.59 35.55 -14.83
N VAL A 116 2.22 35.52 -16.00
CA VAL A 116 2.65 34.28 -16.67
C VAL A 116 3.56 33.43 -15.77
N ASP A 117 4.43 34.07 -14.97
CA ASP A 117 5.29 33.37 -14.02
C ASP A 117 4.48 32.68 -12.91
N ARG A 118 3.35 33.27 -12.52
CA ARG A 118 2.44 32.66 -11.54
C ARG A 118 1.80 31.40 -12.11
N GLU A 119 1.27 31.47 -13.32
CA GLU A 119 0.68 30.32 -14.02
C GLU A 119 1.70 29.17 -14.20
N ALA A 120 2.95 29.51 -14.55
CA ALA A 120 4.02 28.53 -14.64
C ALA A 120 4.32 27.85 -13.29
N LEU A 121 4.27 28.60 -12.18
CA LEU A 121 4.44 28.04 -10.84
C LEU A 121 3.24 27.17 -10.43
N GLU A 122 2.01 27.55 -10.75
CA GLU A 122 0.79 26.74 -10.51
C GLU A 122 0.89 25.36 -11.18
N GLN A 123 1.29 25.34 -12.46
CA GLN A 123 1.48 24.11 -13.23
C GLN A 123 2.62 23.27 -12.64
N LYS A 124 3.74 23.92 -12.29
CA LYS A 124 4.89 23.25 -11.67
C LYS A 124 4.50 22.59 -10.35
N LEU A 125 3.84 23.32 -9.45
CA LEU A 125 3.40 22.81 -8.16
C LEU A 125 2.44 21.63 -8.34
N THR A 126 1.45 21.78 -9.22
CA THR A 126 0.48 20.70 -9.51
C THR A 126 1.19 19.44 -10.04
N SER A 127 2.18 19.58 -10.93
CA SER A 127 2.95 18.44 -11.46
C SER A 127 3.84 17.75 -10.42
N MET A 128 4.20 18.45 -9.35
CA MET A 128 5.02 17.92 -8.26
C MET A 128 4.20 17.25 -7.16
N MET A 129 2.88 17.52 -7.08
CA MET A 129 2.00 16.87 -6.13
C MET A 129 1.95 15.36 -6.35
N ARG A 130 1.85 14.60 -5.26
CA ARG A 130 1.72 13.14 -5.30
C ARG A 130 0.75 12.65 -4.23
N PRO A 131 0.00 11.57 -4.51
CA PRO A 131 -0.74 10.88 -3.47
C PRO A 131 0.22 10.11 -2.56
N GLY A 132 -0.22 9.83 -1.34
CA GLY A 132 0.47 8.95 -0.40
C GLY A 132 0.44 7.49 -0.85
N ALA A 133 1.42 6.73 -0.39
CA ALA A 133 1.54 5.31 -0.67
C ALA A 133 0.41 4.49 -0.01
N ILE A 134 -0.07 3.49 -0.75
CA ILE A 134 -0.97 2.45 -0.25
C ILE A 134 -0.10 1.24 0.08
N ASP A 135 0.41 1.21 1.30
CA ASP A 135 1.20 0.07 1.80
C ASP A 135 0.28 -1.01 2.37
N VAL A 136 0.78 -2.24 2.46
CA VAL A 136 0.06 -3.36 3.08
C VAL A 136 0.91 -4.04 4.15
N ASN A 137 0.27 -4.60 5.17
CA ASN A 137 0.91 -5.42 6.18
C ASN A 137 0.46 -6.87 6.08
N ILE A 138 1.43 -7.78 6.11
CA ILE A 138 1.21 -9.23 6.17
C ILE A 138 1.89 -9.78 7.42
N MET A 139 1.11 -10.49 8.23
CA MET A 139 1.62 -11.23 9.38
C MET A 139 2.15 -12.60 8.94
N THR A 140 3.44 -12.85 9.09
CA THR A 140 4.08 -14.06 8.56
C THR A 140 3.86 -15.32 9.41
N LYS A 141 3.50 -15.16 10.69
CA LYS A 141 3.31 -16.27 11.65
C LYS A 141 1.94 -16.95 11.60
N LEU A 142 0.90 -16.26 11.14
CA LEU A 142 -0.47 -16.82 11.08
C LEU A 142 -0.72 -17.49 9.72
N ASP A 143 0.20 -18.35 9.30
CA ASP A 143 0.21 -18.96 7.98
C ASP A 143 -0.45 -20.35 8.03
N ARG A 144 -1.77 -20.38 7.81
CA ARG A 144 -2.54 -21.63 7.72
C ARG A 144 -2.41 -22.21 6.31
N LEU A 145 -2.17 -23.51 6.23
CA LEU A 145 -2.34 -24.26 4.98
C LEU A 145 -3.80 -24.64 4.84
N LEU A 146 -4.40 -24.28 3.71
CA LEU A 146 -5.76 -24.68 3.38
C LEU A 146 -5.77 -26.13 2.87
N ASN A 147 -6.85 -26.86 3.16
CA ASN A 147 -7.12 -28.13 2.51
C ASN A 147 -7.98 -27.88 1.28
N SER A 148 -7.69 -28.60 0.19
CA SER A 148 -8.51 -28.64 -1.01
C SER A 148 -9.92 -29.13 -0.69
N SER A 149 -10.88 -28.92 -1.60
CA SER A 149 -12.26 -29.42 -1.49
C SER A 149 -12.33 -30.94 -1.31
N GLY A 150 -11.27 -31.67 -1.70
CA GLY A 150 -11.12 -33.13 -1.52
C GLY A 150 -10.36 -33.55 -0.24
N GLY A 151 -10.07 -32.63 0.68
CA GLY A 151 -9.42 -32.94 1.96
C GLY A 151 -7.90 -33.11 1.91
N GLN A 152 -7.27 -32.98 0.73
CA GLN A 152 -5.81 -33.00 0.63
C GLN A 152 -5.20 -31.62 0.95
N PRO A 153 -4.05 -31.55 1.65
CA PRO A 153 -3.34 -30.29 1.87
C PRO A 153 -3.05 -29.61 0.53
N MET A 154 -3.42 -28.34 0.37
CA MET A 154 -3.04 -27.58 -0.82
C MET A 154 -1.53 -27.32 -0.85
N SER A 155 -0.99 -27.07 -2.03
CA SER A 155 0.38 -26.58 -2.19
C SER A 155 0.59 -25.31 -1.36
N THR A 156 1.83 -25.09 -0.93
CA THR A 156 2.16 -24.00 0.00
C THR A 156 1.83 -22.61 -0.55
N GLU A 157 1.71 -22.44 -1.86
CA GLU A 157 1.29 -21.18 -2.51
C GLU A 157 -0.13 -20.73 -2.13
N PHE A 158 -0.97 -21.63 -1.66
CA PHE A 158 -2.33 -21.34 -1.17
C PHE A 158 -2.39 -21.15 0.33
N SER A 159 -1.24 -21.03 0.99
CA SER A 159 -1.21 -20.64 2.39
C SER A 159 -1.75 -19.22 2.56
N ASP A 160 -2.27 -18.96 3.75
CA ASP A 160 -2.89 -17.69 4.11
C ASP A 160 -1.99 -16.47 3.83
N ALA A 161 -0.68 -16.58 4.14
CA ALA A 161 0.28 -15.51 3.90
C ALA A 161 0.69 -15.39 2.42
N ASN A 162 0.85 -16.52 1.72
CA ASN A 162 1.20 -16.52 0.29
C ASN A 162 0.05 -15.98 -0.57
N ALA A 163 -1.19 -16.33 -0.25
CA ALA A 163 -2.36 -15.79 -0.94
C ALA A 163 -2.53 -14.28 -0.69
N ALA A 164 -2.30 -13.81 0.54
CA ALA A 164 -2.32 -12.37 0.82
C ALA A 164 -1.22 -11.62 0.07
N PHE A 165 0.00 -12.17 0.08
CA PHE A 165 1.14 -11.61 -0.65
C PHE A 165 0.89 -11.57 -2.16
N ARG A 166 0.40 -12.68 -2.75
CA ARG A 166 0.03 -12.75 -4.17
C ARG A 166 -1.05 -11.71 -4.50
N GLY A 167 -2.05 -11.55 -3.64
CA GLY A 167 -3.08 -10.51 -3.81
C GLY A 167 -2.50 -9.10 -3.92
N PHE A 168 -1.54 -8.76 -3.05
CA PHE A 168 -0.81 -7.50 -3.13
C PHE A 168 0.09 -7.42 -4.38
N ALA A 169 0.85 -8.47 -4.66
CA ALA A 169 1.77 -8.52 -5.79
C ALA A 169 1.06 -8.34 -7.14
N MET A 170 -0.14 -8.92 -7.29
CA MET A 170 -0.96 -8.84 -8.50
C MET A 170 -1.84 -7.59 -8.59
N SER A 171 -1.90 -6.76 -7.55
CA SER A 171 -2.66 -5.50 -7.57
C SER A 171 -1.92 -4.39 -8.34
N ASN A 172 -2.67 -3.39 -8.78
CA ASN A 172 -2.16 -2.20 -9.49
C ASN A 172 -1.39 -1.24 -8.56
N VAL A 173 -1.66 -1.33 -7.26
CA VAL A 173 -1.05 -0.47 -6.22
C VAL A 173 0.47 -0.44 -6.35
N ARG A 174 1.04 0.77 -6.35
CA ARG A 174 2.50 0.96 -6.20
C ARG A 174 2.76 1.31 -4.74
N GLY A 175 3.45 0.43 -4.01
CA GLY A 175 3.59 0.56 -2.56
C GLY A 175 4.47 -0.52 -1.96
N SER A 176 4.45 -0.60 -0.64
CA SER A 176 5.33 -1.47 0.13
C SER A 176 4.54 -2.57 0.82
N VAL A 177 5.13 -3.78 0.86
CA VAL A 177 4.69 -4.82 1.80
C VAL A 177 5.51 -4.72 3.07
N VAL A 178 4.82 -4.53 4.18
CA VAL A 178 5.35 -4.61 5.54
C VAL A 178 5.23 -6.05 6.01
N LEU A 179 6.38 -6.72 6.13
CA LEU A 179 6.47 -8.08 6.65
C LEU A 179 6.65 -8.02 8.17
N SER A 180 5.65 -8.50 8.91
CA SER A 180 5.62 -8.45 10.38
C SER A 180 5.53 -9.83 11.02
N ALA A 181 5.77 -9.88 12.33
CA ALA A 181 5.66 -11.07 13.16
C ALA A 181 6.72 -12.17 12.91
N GLY A 182 7.83 -11.87 12.21
CA GLY A 182 9.01 -12.74 12.16
C GLY A 182 9.30 -13.38 10.79
N PHE A 183 10.20 -14.35 10.78
CA PHE A 183 10.76 -14.93 9.55
C PHE A 183 9.93 -16.12 9.05
N ASN A 184 9.46 -16.06 7.78
CA ASN A 184 8.81 -17.17 7.09
C ASN A 184 9.59 -17.50 5.79
N PRO A 185 10.48 -18.51 5.80
CA PRO A 185 11.29 -18.88 4.63
C PRO A 185 10.48 -19.25 3.39
N ARG A 186 9.27 -19.81 3.57
CA ARG A 186 8.41 -20.23 2.46
C ARG A 186 7.84 -19.03 1.73
N LEU A 187 7.28 -18.07 2.48
CA LEU A 187 6.84 -16.80 1.92
C LEU A 187 7.99 -16.10 1.21
N PHE A 188 9.15 -15.98 1.87
CA PHE A 188 10.28 -15.24 1.30
C PHE A 188 10.84 -15.90 0.03
N ALA A 189 10.77 -17.24 -0.07
CA ALA A 189 11.09 -17.93 -1.30
C ALA A 189 10.07 -17.64 -2.40
N TYR A 190 8.77 -17.67 -2.07
CA TYR A 190 7.67 -17.38 -2.98
C TYR A 190 7.70 -15.93 -3.50
N MET A 191 8.11 -14.97 -2.69
CA MET A 191 8.28 -13.57 -3.10
C MET A 191 9.21 -13.42 -4.31
N GLY A 192 10.21 -14.30 -4.45
CA GLY A 192 11.16 -14.27 -5.57
C GLY A 192 10.55 -14.64 -6.93
N GLU A 193 9.30 -15.08 -6.97
CA GLU A 193 8.59 -15.42 -8.22
C GLU A 193 7.93 -14.19 -8.88
N PHE A 194 7.89 -13.05 -8.19
CA PHE A 194 7.13 -11.87 -8.63
C PHE A 194 8.04 -10.75 -9.14
N ARG A 195 7.97 -10.50 -10.46
CA ARG A 195 8.81 -9.52 -11.16
C ARG A 195 8.69 -8.09 -10.62
N ASP A 196 7.53 -7.69 -10.12
CA ASP A 196 7.27 -6.31 -9.66
C ASP A 196 8.05 -5.90 -8.38
N PHE A 197 8.72 -6.86 -7.73
CA PHE A 197 9.62 -6.63 -6.59
C PHE A 197 11.09 -6.43 -6.99
N TYR A 198 11.39 -6.49 -8.30
CA TYR A 198 12.70 -6.20 -8.86
C TYR A 198 12.68 -4.82 -9.52
N ARG A 199 13.85 -4.18 -9.59
CA ARG A 199 13.99 -2.90 -10.28
C ARG A 199 13.69 -3.06 -11.77
N ASP A 200 12.94 -2.12 -12.33
CA ASP A 200 12.72 -2.04 -13.77
C ASP A 200 13.95 -1.46 -14.51
N SER A 201 13.82 -1.26 -15.83
CA SER A 201 14.90 -0.69 -16.65
C SER A 201 15.26 0.75 -16.31
N ALA A 202 14.38 1.49 -15.62
CA ALA A 202 14.65 2.82 -15.10
C ALA A 202 15.27 2.78 -13.70
N GLY A 203 15.43 1.59 -13.12
CA GLY A 203 15.92 1.38 -11.76
C GLY A 203 14.83 1.54 -10.70
N GLU A 204 13.56 1.65 -11.08
CA GLU A 204 12.47 1.92 -10.14
C GLU A 204 11.85 0.63 -9.56
N LEU A 205 11.46 0.68 -8.29
CA LEU A 205 10.75 -0.42 -7.62
C LEU A 205 9.24 -0.14 -7.62
N LYS A 206 8.46 -1.01 -8.27
CA LYS A 206 7.00 -0.93 -8.24
C LYS A 206 6.44 -1.41 -6.90
N LYS A 207 6.97 -2.53 -6.38
CA LYS A 207 6.61 -3.10 -5.08
C LYS A 207 7.85 -3.13 -4.19
N LYS A 208 7.75 -2.52 -3.01
CA LYS A 208 8.86 -2.40 -2.05
C LYS A 208 8.69 -3.37 -0.90
N ILE A 209 9.78 -3.70 -0.21
CA ILE A 209 9.76 -4.57 0.96
C ILE A 209 10.21 -3.76 2.18
N ILE A 210 9.36 -3.76 3.21
CA ILE A 210 9.65 -3.21 4.52
C ILE A 210 9.68 -4.37 5.51
N LEU A 211 10.81 -4.53 6.21
CA LEU A 211 10.98 -5.64 7.13
C LEU A 211 10.91 -5.15 8.58
N LYS A 212 9.89 -5.61 9.32
CA LYS A 212 9.83 -5.41 10.77
C LYS A 212 10.66 -6.47 11.49
N VAL A 213 11.57 -6.02 12.37
CA VAL A 213 12.52 -6.88 13.08
C VAL A 213 12.70 -6.43 14.52
N SER A 214 12.92 -7.39 15.42
CA SER A 214 13.14 -7.15 16.84
C SER A 214 14.55 -6.64 17.16
N ASP A 215 15.53 -7.00 16.33
CA ASP A 215 16.95 -6.75 16.57
C ASP A 215 17.78 -6.84 15.29
N PHE A 216 19.03 -6.41 15.40
CA PHE A 216 20.00 -6.39 14.30
C PHE A 216 20.30 -7.79 13.74
N ARG A 217 20.35 -8.83 14.58
CA ARG A 217 20.67 -10.19 14.13
C ARG A 217 19.55 -10.72 13.23
N SER A 218 18.30 -10.49 13.62
CA SER A 218 17.12 -10.81 12.83
C SER A 218 17.13 -10.06 11.49
N ALA A 219 17.42 -8.75 11.50
CA ALA A 219 17.59 -7.94 10.29
C ALA A 219 18.61 -8.53 9.32
N LEU A 220 19.79 -8.90 9.84
CA LEU A 220 20.88 -9.43 9.03
C LEU A 220 20.56 -10.79 8.42
N ILE A 221 19.96 -11.70 9.19
CA ILE A 221 19.62 -13.06 8.72
C ILE A 221 18.56 -12.99 7.62
N GLN A 222 17.46 -12.28 7.89
CA GLN A 222 16.35 -12.15 6.96
C GLN A 222 16.74 -11.35 5.71
N GLY A 223 17.51 -10.28 5.88
CA GLY A 223 18.06 -9.50 4.77
C GLY A 223 18.96 -10.32 3.86
N LYS A 224 19.87 -11.12 4.41
CA LYS A 224 20.69 -12.04 3.60
C LYS A 224 19.85 -13.08 2.87
N PHE A 225 18.74 -13.53 3.45
CA PHE A 225 17.86 -14.49 2.79
C PHE A 225 17.16 -13.88 1.57
N LEU A 226 16.58 -12.68 1.71
CA LEU A 226 15.92 -11.96 0.60
C LEU A 226 16.94 -11.55 -0.48
N ALA A 227 18.12 -11.07 -0.08
CA ALA A 227 19.18 -10.70 -1.01
C ALA A 227 19.66 -11.88 -1.88
N LYS A 228 19.71 -13.10 -1.32
CA LYS A 228 20.02 -14.32 -2.11
C LYS A 228 18.98 -14.63 -3.18
N LYS A 229 17.77 -14.05 -3.08
CA LYS A 229 16.70 -14.13 -4.09
C LYS A 229 16.68 -12.91 -5.03
N GLY A 230 17.65 -12.00 -4.88
CA GLY A 230 17.70 -10.74 -5.62
C GLY A 230 16.66 -9.70 -5.17
N LEU A 231 16.02 -9.92 -4.02
CA LEU A 231 15.01 -9.00 -3.49
C LEU A 231 15.65 -7.94 -2.60
N GLU A 232 15.29 -6.68 -2.83
CA GLU A 232 15.80 -5.52 -2.10
C GLU A 232 14.85 -5.15 -0.95
N ILE A 233 15.43 -4.91 0.24
CA ILE A 233 14.71 -4.34 1.38
C ILE A 233 14.84 -2.82 1.32
N SER A 234 13.72 -2.12 1.18
CA SER A 234 13.68 -0.66 1.10
C SER A 234 13.74 0.01 2.48
N GLU A 235 13.26 -0.67 3.53
CA GLU A 235 13.24 -0.13 4.89
C GLU A 235 13.31 -1.26 5.94
N PHE A 236 14.05 -1.04 7.02
CA PHE A 236 13.99 -1.87 8.23
C PHE A 236 13.29 -1.08 9.34
N ARG A 237 12.24 -1.65 9.93
CA ARG A 237 11.53 -1.08 11.08
C ARG A 237 11.85 -1.89 12.33
N ILE A 238 12.42 -1.24 13.34
CA ILE A 238 12.74 -1.89 14.62
C ILE A 238 11.49 -1.89 15.51
N GLU A 239 11.01 -3.08 15.87
CA GLU A 239 9.86 -3.26 16.77
C GLU A 239 10.33 -3.70 18.17
N SER A 240 9.61 -3.25 19.21
CA SER A 240 9.91 -3.71 20.57
C SER A 240 9.47 -5.18 20.73
N GLY A 241 10.27 -5.97 21.46
CA GLY A 241 9.93 -7.37 21.76
C GLY A 241 8.64 -7.56 22.55
N LEU A 242 8.06 -6.49 23.10
CA LEU A 242 6.80 -6.50 23.84
C LEU A 242 5.57 -6.37 22.92
N ASN A 243 5.73 -5.80 21.72
CA ASN A 243 4.64 -5.50 20.77
C ASN A 243 4.63 -6.43 19.55
N CYS A 244 4.89 -7.72 19.76
CA CYS A 244 4.92 -8.76 18.71
C CYS A 244 3.56 -9.02 18.02
N GLY A 245 2.50 -8.28 18.37
CA GLY A 245 1.21 -8.35 17.69
C GLY A 245 1.33 -7.62 16.36
N GLY A 246 1.04 -8.27 15.24
CA GLY A 246 1.27 -7.77 13.89
C GLY A 246 0.33 -6.62 13.48
N HIS A 247 0.51 -5.51 14.18
CA HIS A 247 -0.09 -4.23 13.91
C HIS A 247 0.65 -3.57 12.74
N ALA A 248 -0.11 -2.84 11.93
CA ALA A 248 0.36 -2.11 10.75
C ALA A 248 1.49 -1.14 11.10
#